data_AF-A0A150U6B2-F1
#
_entry.id   AF-A0A150U6B2-F1
#
_cell.length_a   1.000
_cell.length_b   1.000
_cell.length_c   1.000
_cell.angle_alpha   90.00
_cell.angle_beta   90.00
_cell.angle_gamma   90.00
#
_symmetry.space_group_name_H-M   'P 1'
#
loop_
_entity.id
_entity.type
_entity.pdbx_description
1 polymer ?
#
loop_
_entity_poly.entity_id
_entity_poly.type
_entity_poly.pdbx_seq_one_letter_code
_entity_poly.pdbx_strand_id
1 'polypeptide(L)' 'MDRRTACLHQADAFREKALADPEHHDQWIDEAIKWLERAMEASCRPAIAVKADVGSHVARPTRTTDIETIASHRAVIVRQ' A
#
# COMPACT_ATOMS: atom_id res chain seq x y z
N MET A 1 18.80 -17.25 -3.65
CA MET A 1 17.52 -16.62 -4.01
C MET A 1 17.15 -15.61 -2.94
N ASP A 2 16.74 -14.41 -3.34
CA ASP A 2 16.36 -13.36 -2.40
C ASP A 2 14.95 -13.61 -1.84
N ARG A 3 14.78 -13.39 -0.53
CA ARG A 3 13.50 -13.53 0.16
C ARG A 3 12.41 -12.64 -0.46
N ARG A 4 12.79 -11.45 -0.96
CA ARG A 4 11.90 -10.55 -1.70
C ARG A 4 11.35 -11.21 -2.96
N THR A 5 12.23 -11.81 -3.76
CA THR A 5 11.86 -12.46 -5.02
C THR A 5 10.91 -13.64 -4.76
N ALA A 6 11.15 -14.43 -3.71
CA ALA A 6 10.24 -15.50 -3.32
C ALA A 6 8.84 -14.98 -2.95
N CYS A 7 8.74 -13.89 -2.17
CA CYS A 7 7.44 -13.30 -1.82
C CYS A 7 6.70 -12.73 -3.06
N LEU A 8 7.42 -12.16 -4.03
CA LEU A 8 6.82 -11.66 -5.27
C LEU A 8 6.25 -12.79 -6.13
N HIS A 9 7.02 -13.87 -6.32
CA HIS A 9 6.51 -15.06 -7.03
C HIS A 9 5.26 -15.64 -6.39
N GLN A 10 5.20 -15.60 -5.06
CA GLN A 10 4.06 -16.11 -4.31
C GLN A 10 2.83 -15.21 -4.50
N ALA A 11 2.99 -13.88 -4.48
CA ALA A 11 1.93 -12.93 -4.78
C ALA A 11 1.38 -13.10 -6.21
N ASP A 12 2.25 -13.29 -7.20
CA ASP A 12 1.84 -13.52 -8.59
C ASP A 12 1.04 -14.83 -8.74
N ALA A 13 1.41 -15.89 -8.02
CA ALA A 13 0.66 -17.14 -8.01
C ALA A 13 -0.77 -16.98 -7.44
N PHE A 14 -0.96 -16.11 -6.43
CA PHE A 14 -2.30 -15.80 -5.93
C PHE A 14 -3.11 -14.94 -6.90
N ARG A 15 -2.44 -14.05 -7.64
CA ARG A 15 -3.09 -13.26 -8.69
C ARG A 15 -3.59 -14.15 -9.84
N GLU A 16 -2.83 -15.17 -10.23
CA GLU A 16 -3.28 -16.17 -11.20
C GLU A 16 -4.50 -16.95 -10.69
N LYS A 17 -4.51 -17.33 -9.41
CA LYS A 17 -5.67 -17.97 -8.78
C LYS A 17 -6.90 -17.07 -8.73
N ALA A 18 -6.74 -15.78 -8.45
CA ALA A 18 -7.83 -14.82 -8.47
C ALA A 18 -8.49 -14.72 -9.86
N LEU A 19 -7.70 -14.81 -10.93
CA LEU A 19 -8.22 -14.82 -12.30
C LEU A 19 -8.93 -16.13 -12.65
N ALA A 20 -8.45 -17.25 -12.11
CA ALA A 20 -9.02 -18.59 -12.35
C ALA A 20 -10.27 -18.87 -11.50
N ASP A 21 -10.37 -18.28 -10.31
CA ASP A 21 -11.46 -18.44 -9.35
C ASP A 21 -12.05 -17.08 -8.95
N PRO A 22 -13.00 -16.56 -9.76
CA PRO A 22 -13.63 -15.28 -9.49
C PRO A 22 -14.56 -15.30 -8.26
N GLU A 23 -15.02 -16.46 -7.79
CA GLU A 23 -15.83 -16.56 -6.56
C GLU A 23 -15.02 -16.19 -5.32
N HIS A 24 -13.73 -16.57 -5.30
CA HIS A 24 -12.82 -16.27 -4.20
C HIS A 24 -11.84 -15.14 -4.55
N HIS A 25 -12.13 -14.36 -5.59
CA HIS A 25 -11.24 -13.32 -6.09
C HIS A 25 -10.72 -12.42 -4.97
N ASP A 26 -11.62 -11.86 -4.16
CA ASP A 26 -11.24 -10.93 -3.10
C ASP A 26 -10.35 -11.58 -2.03
N GLN A 27 -10.61 -12.85 -1.69
CA GLN A 27 -9.75 -13.60 -0.77
C GLN A 27 -8.35 -13.83 -1.35
N TRP A 28 -8.25 -14.13 -2.65
CA TRP A 28 -6.96 -14.29 -3.31
C TRP A 28 -6.20 -12.98 -3.45
N ILE A 29 -6.91 -11.87 -3.65
CA ILE A 29 -6.31 -10.52 -3.63
C ILE A 29 -5.79 -10.18 -2.23
N ASP A 30 -6.56 -10.45 -1.17
CA ASP A 30 -6.11 -10.23 0.21
C ASP A 30 -4.83 -11.02 0.54
N GLU A 31 -4.75 -12.29 0.11
CA GLU A 31 -3.54 -13.09 0.28
C GLU A 31 -2.36 -12.53 -0.54
N ALA A 32 -2.59 -12.10 -1.78
CA ALA A 32 -1.55 -11.48 -2.60
C ALA A 32 -1.00 -10.19 -1.96
N ILE A 33 -1.87 -9.37 -1.36
CA ILE A 33 -1.49 -8.14 -0.63
C ILE A 33 -0.57 -8.48 0.55
N LYS A 34 -0.93 -9.48 1.38
CA LYS A 34 -0.08 -9.92 2.51
C LYS A 34 1.32 -10.34 2.04
N TRP A 35 1.43 -11.02 0.89
CA TRP A 35 2.71 -11.41 0.33
C TRP A 35 3.52 -10.21 -0.20
N LEU A 36 2.87 -9.20 -0.77
CA LEU A 36 3.51 -7.95 -1.19
C LEU A 36 4.02 -7.14 0.00
N GLU A 37 3.23 -7.02 1.08
CA GLU A 37 3.65 -6.38 2.33
C GLU A 37 4.91 -7.04 2.89
N ARG A 38 4.91 -8.37 2.93
CA ARG A 38 6.07 -9.15 3.39
C ARG A 38 7.28 -9.05 2.47
N ALA A 39 7.07 -8.82 1.17
CA ALA A 39 8.14 -8.54 0.22
C ALA A 39 8.76 -7.16 0.47
N MET A 40 7.96 -6.16 0.83
CA MET A 40 8.43 -4.83 1.19
C MET A 40 9.21 -4.85 2.51
N GLU A 41 8.72 -5.55 3.53
CA GLU A 41 9.46 -5.77 4.78
C GLU A 41 10.81 -6.46 4.55
N ALA A 42 10.83 -7.50 3.70
CA ALA A 42 12.08 -8.19 3.33
C ALA A 42 13.04 -7.31 2.52
N SER A 43 12.52 -6.31 1.80
CA SER A 43 13.30 -5.31 1.09
C SER A 43 13.81 -4.19 2.00
N CYS A 44 13.16 -3.97 3.15
CA CYS A 44 13.53 -2.98 4.15
C CYS A 44 14.76 -3.49 4.94
N ARG A 45 15.95 -3.36 4.34
CA ARG A 45 17.20 -3.32 5.12
C ARG A 45 17.12 -2.14 6.08
N PRO A 46 17.53 -2.28 7.36
CA PRO A 46 17.32 -1.27 8.39
C PRO A 46 18.23 -0.07 8.13
N ALA A 47 17.74 0.92 7.39
CA ALA A 47 18.40 2.22 7.22
C ALA A 47 17.74 3.33 8.05
N ILE A 48 16.69 3.02 8.82
CA ILE A 48 16.07 4.01 9.70
C ILE A 48 15.48 3.29 10.92
N ALA A 49 16.34 3.08 11.91
CA ALA A 49 15.90 3.04 13.30
C ALA A 49 15.40 4.46 13.67
N VAL A 50 14.21 4.83 13.21
CA VAL A 50 13.45 5.88 13.90
C VAL A 50 12.96 5.20 15.17
N LYS A 51 13.71 5.44 16.25
CA LYS A 51 13.25 5.16 17.62
C LYS A 51 11.86 5.80 17.75
N ALA A 52 10.83 4.97 17.82
CA ALA A 52 9.58 5.32 18.47
C ALA A 52 9.90 5.45 19.97
N ASP A 53 10.47 6.59 20.36
CA ASP A 53 10.53 6.99 21.77
C ASP A 53 9.16 7.61 22.10
N VAL A 54 8.31 6.82 22.77
CA VAL A 54 7.11 7.34 23.41
C VAL A 54 7.59 8.05 24.68
N GLY A 55 7.70 9.38 24.61
CA GLY A 55 8.35 10.15 25.66
C GLY A 55 8.10 11.65 25.55
N SER A 56 6.84 12.05 25.71
CA SER A 56 6.38 13.39 26.14
C SER A 56 7.42 14.52 26.16
N HIS A 57 7.56 15.27 25.05
CA HIS A 57 7.93 16.68 25.13
C HIS A 57 7.12 17.51 24.13
N VAL A 58 6.30 18.38 24.71
CA VAL A 58 5.60 19.47 24.07
C VAL A 58 6.57 20.28 23.19
N ALA A 59 6.29 20.33 21.90
CA ALA A 59 6.62 21.48 21.06
C ALA A 59 5.38 21.84 20.23
N ARG A 60 4.86 23.04 20.50
CA ARG A 60 3.68 23.64 19.88
C ARG A 60 3.84 23.78 18.34
N PRO A 61 2.71 23.93 17.63
CA PRO A 61 2.51 23.52 16.26
C PRO A 61 2.87 24.63 15.26
N THR A 62 3.31 24.26 14.07
CA THR A 62 3.12 25.10 12.88
C THR A 62 3.18 24.24 11.62
N ARG A 63 2.00 23.83 11.14
CA ARG A 63 1.40 24.29 9.87
C ARG A 63 0.55 23.20 9.21
N THR A 64 -0.75 23.52 9.19
CA THR A 64 -1.73 23.28 8.11
C THR A 64 -2.10 21.84 7.78
N THR A 65 -3.10 21.38 8.50
CA THR A 65 -4.33 20.79 7.92
C THR A 65 -4.76 21.52 6.65
N ASP A 66 -4.84 20.80 5.53
CA ASP A 66 -5.82 21.06 4.47
C ASP A 66 -5.83 19.88 3.48
N ILE A 67 -6.50 18.80 3.87
CA ILE A 67 -7.07 17.87 2.89
C ILE A 67 -8.47 17.53 3.38
N GLU A 68 -9.39 18.46 3.17
CA GLU A 68 -10.80 18.14 3.04
C GLU A 68 -11.36 19.01 1.93
N THR A 69 -11.81 18.39 0.84
CA THR A 69 -13.02 18.73 0.05
C THR A 69 -12.92 18.11 -1.35
N ILE A 70 -13.39 16.87 -1.41
CA ILE A 70 -14.25 16.30 -2.45
C ILE A 70 -14.73 17.27 -3.57
N ALA A 71 -14.51 16.83 -4.81
CA ALA A 71 -15.41 16.91 -5.95
C ALA A 71 -15.82 18.29 -6.52
N SER A 72 -15.24 18.65 -7.67
CA SER A 72 -16.01 19.20 -8.80
C SER A 72 -15.24 19.08 -10.12
N HIS A 73 -15.23 17.89 -10.72
CA HIS A 73 -14.81 17.72 -12.11
C HIS A 73 -16.04 17.81 -13.02
N ARG A 74 -16.50 19.03 -13.32
CA ARG A 74 -17.46 19.24 -14.42
C ARG A 74 -16.69 19.47 -15.71
N ALA A 75 -16.44 18.37 -16.44
CA ALA A 75 -16.04 18.43 -17.83
C ALA A 75 -17.16 19.08 -18.66
N VAL A 76 -16.86 20.20 -19.33
CA VAL A 76 -17.70 20.71 -20.42
C VAL A 76 -16.90 20.57 -21.70
N ILE A 77 -17.24 19.51 -22.43
CA ILE A 77 -16.92 19.35 -23.84
C ILE A 77 -17.78 20.36 -24.59
N VAL A 78 -17.15 21.30 -25.32
CA VAL A 78 -17.80 21.93 -26.47
C VAL A 78 -17.03 21.52 -27.70
N ARG A 79 -17.72 20.74 -28.54
CA ARG A 79 -17.40 20.48 -29.94
C ARG A 79 -18.08 21.55 -30.80
N GLN A 80 -17.46 21.78 -31.96
CA GLN A 80 -17.90 22.52 -33.15
C GLN A 80 -17.45 23.97 -33.22
#